data_AF-A0A0B0VQP4-F1
#
_entry.id   AF-A0A0B0VQP4-F1
#
_cell.length_a   1.000
_cell.length_b   1.000
_cell.length_c   1.000
_cell.angle_alpha   90.00
_cell.angle_beta   90.00
_cell.angle_gamma   90.00
#
_symmetry.space_group_name_H-M   'P 1'
#
loop_
_entity.id
_entity.type
_entity.pdbx_description
1 polymer ?
#
loop_
_entity_poly.entity_id
_entity_poly.type
_entity_poly.pdbx_seq_one_letter_code
_entity_poly.pdbx_strand_id
1 'polypeptide(L)' 'MSSKNKTSKTTTRNIRFPNHMIEQINIALEHKGSGNFSAWVIEACRRRLAADIKCARQLTVTKNDTPSAL' A
#
# COMPACT_ATOMS: atom_id res chain seq x y z
N MET A 1 3.78 -28.06 24.77
CA MET A 1 3.43 -27.35 23.53
C MET A 1 4.04 -25.95 23.58
N SER A 2 5.07 -25.67 22.78
CA SER A 2 5.77 -24.37 22.80
C SER A 2 4.89 -23.22 22.32
N SER A 3 4.75 -22.19 23.16
CA SER A 3 4.06 -20.95 22.84
C SER A 3 4.85 -20.21 21.75
N LYS A 4 4.30 -20.14 20.54
CA LYS A 4 4.90 -19.37 19.43
C LYS A 4 4.76 -17.89 19.76
N ASN A 5 5.89 -17.19 19.91
CA ASN A 5 5.96 -15.74 20.06
C ASN A 5 5.19 -15.06 18.91
N LYS A 6 3.94 -14.70 19.19
CA LYS A 6 3.10 -13.88 18.32
C LYS A 6 3.72 -12.49 18.34
N THR A 7 4.37 -12.07 17.25
CA THR A 7 4.81 -10.69 17.11
C THR A 7 3.56 -9.80 17.17
N SER A 8 3.33 -9.22 18.35
CA SER A 8 2.09 -8.58 18.82
C SER A 8 1.52 -7.47 17.91
N LYS A 9 2.24 -7.07 16.84
CA LYS A 9 1.89 -5.95 15.96
C LYS A 9 1.32 -6.35 14.59
N THR A 10 1.12 -7.64 14.31
CA THR A 10 0.60 -8.09 13.02
C THR A 10 -0.75 -8.79 13.15
N THR A 11 -1.65 -8.54 12.21
CA THR A 11 -2.95 -9.19 12.11
C THR A 11 -3.09 -9.81 10.73
N THR A 12 -3.37 -11.11 10.67
CA THR A 12 -3.66 -11.79 9.40
C THR A 12 -5.07 -11.44 8.95
N ARG A 13 -5.23 -11.07 7.67
CA ARG A 13 -6.52 -10.85 7.02
C ARG A 13 -6.62 -11.74 5.79
N ASN A 14 -7.78 -12.38 5.59
CA ASN A 14 -8.05 -13.18 4.41
C ASN A 14 -8.72 -12.31 3.34
N ILE A 15 -8.10 -12.16 2.18
CA ILE A 15 -8.59 -11.36 1.06
C ILE A 15 -8.53 -12.18 -0.23
N ARG A 16 -9.42 -11.90 -1.19
CA ARG A 16 -9.46 -12.57 -2.49
C ARG A 16 -8.99 -11.62 -3.59
N PHE A 17 -8.15 -12.14 -4.47
CA PHE A 17 -7.71 -11.46 -5.69
C PHE A 17 -8.27 -12.18 -6.92
N PRO A 18 -8.48 -11.47 -8.03
CA PRO A 18 -8.68 -12.11 -9.33
C PRO A 18 -7.47 -12.95 -9.73
N ASN A 19 -7.71 -14.11 -10.37
CA ASN A 19 -6.64 -15.03 -10.78
C ASN A 19 -5.60 -14.36 -11.69
N HIS A 20 -6.05 -13.58 -12.69
CA HIS A 20 -5.18 -12.86 -13.61
C HIS A 20 -4.24 -11.88 -12.89
N MET A 21 -4.69 -11.32 -11.76
CA MET A 21 -3.91 -10.34 -11.01
C MET A 21 -2.81 -11.03 -10.18
N ILE A 22 -3.11 -12.19 -9.59
CA ILE A 22 -2.11 -13.01 -8.88
C ILE A 22 -1.00 -13.46 -9.83
N GLU A 23 -1.37 -13.89 -11.03
CA GLU A 23 -0.43 -14.33 -12.06
C GLU A 23 0.54 -13.20 -12.46
N GLN A 24 0.02 -12.00 -12.74
CA GLN A 24 0.85 -10.83 -13.05
C GLN A 24 1.81 -10.46 -11.91
N ILE A 25 1.36 -10.57 -10.65
CA ILE A 25 2.20 -10.28 -9.49
C ILE A 25 3.32 -11.31 -9.37
N ASN A 26 3.03 -12.59 -9.55
CA ASN A 26 4.05 -13.65 -9.48
C ASN A 26 5.13 -13.46 -10.54
N ILE A 27 4.75 -13.18 -11.80
CA ILE A 27 5.70 -12.89 -12.87
C ILE A 27 6.59 -11.68 -12.49
N ALA A 28 5.98 -10.59 -12.02
CA ALA A 28 6.73 -9.41 -11.59
C ALA A 28 7.69 -9.68 -10.42
N LEU A 29 7.36 -10.63 -9.53
CA LEU A 29 8.20 -11.04 -8.41
C LEU A 29 9.38 -11.91 -8.85
N GLU A 30 9.16 -12.84 -9.77
CA GLU A 30 10.20 -13.67 -10.37
C GLU A 30 11.27 -12.80 -11.03
N HIS A 31 10.87 -11.78 -11.80
CA HIS A 31 11.81 -10.85 -12.44
C HIS A 31 12.61 -9.98 -11.45
N LYS A 32 12.07 -9.72 -10.26
CA LYS A 32 12.67 -8.80 -9.28
C LYS A 32 13.53 -9.51 -8.22
N GLY A 33 13.56 -10.85 -8.22
CA GLY A 33 14.28 -11.66 -7.22
C GLY A 33 13.72 -11.50 -5.80
N SER A 34 12.46 -11.07 -5.67
CA SER A 34 11.80 -10.76 -4.39
C SER A 34 10.81 -11.85 -4.04
N GLY A 35 11.17 -12.76 -3.13
CA GLY A 35 10.47 -14.03 -2.94
C GLY A 35 9.10 -14.02 -2.24
N ASN A 36 8.57 -12.87 -1.78
CA ASN A 36 7.42 -12.88 -0.88
C ASN A 36 6.23 -12.03 -1.40
N PHE A 37 5.14 -12.70 -1.78
CA PHE A 37 3.87 -12.05 -2.18
C PHE A 37 3.36 -11.07 -1.10
N SER A 38 3.36 -11.49 0.17
CA SER A 38 2.93 -10.62 1.28
C SER A 38 3.76 -9.34 1.37
N ALA A 39 5.06 -9.40 1.13
CA ALA A 39 5.93 -8.21 1.16
C ALA A 39 5.57 -7.24 0.03
N TRP A 40 5.26 -7.77 -1.16
CA TRP A 40 4.81 -6.97 -2.30
C TRP A 40 3.48 -6.27 -2.01
N VAL A 41 2.50 -7.00 -1.47
CA VAL A 41 1.18 -6.45 -1.13
C VAL A 41 1.31 -5.39 -0.03
N ILE A 42 2.12 -5.63 1.01
CA ILE A 42 2.36 -4.65 2.08
C ILE A 42 2.96 -3.36 1.51
N GLU A 43 3.95 -3.47 0.61
CA GLU A 43 4.59 -2.31 0.00
C GLU A 43 3.62 -1.53 -0.91
N ALA A 44 2.81 -2.23 -1.70
CA ALA A 44 1.76 -1.61 -2.51
C ALA A 44 0.77 -0.82 -1.64
N CYS A 45 0.32 -1.41 -0.51
CA CYS A 45 -0.53 -0.74 0.47
C CYS A 45 0.17 0.50 1.07
N ARG A 46 1.44 0.41 1.46
CA ARG A 46 2.21 1.53 2.01
C ARG A 46 2.30 2.68 1.02
N ARG A 47 2.57 2.40 -0.27
CA ARG A 47 2.62 3.42 -1.34
C ARG A 47 1.27 4.09 -1.52
N ARG A 48 0.17 3.34 -1.50
CA ARG A 48 -1.19 3.89 -1.61
C ARG A 48 -1.52 4.79 -0.43
N LEU A 49 -1.30 4.32 0.81
CA LEU A 49 -1.54 5.11 2.03
C LEU A 49 -0.69 6.38 2.07
N ALA A 50 0.59 6.31 1.68
CA ALA A 50 1.46 7.47 1.62
C ALA A 50 1.02 8.48 0.55
N ALA A 51 0.55 8.01 -0.62
CA ALA A 51 0.00 8.87 -1.66
C ALA A 51 -1.29 9.57 -1.19
N ASP A 52 -2.17 8.84 -0.49
CA ASP A 52 -3.43 9.37 0.03
C ASP A 52 -3.19 10.44 1.11
N ILE A 53 -2.25 10.18 2.03
CA ILE A 53 -1.82 11.17 3.05
C ILE A 53 -1.21 12.41 2.38
N LYS A 54 -0.40 12.22 1.33
CA LYS A 54 0.16 13.35 0.57
C LYS A 54 -0.92 14.15 -0.16
N CYS A 55 -1.91 13.49 -0.74
CA CYS A 55 -3.01 14.14 -1.44
C CYS A 55 -3.94 14.89 -0.47
N ALA A 56 -4.26 14.30 0.68
CA ALA A 56 -5.01 14.95 1.76
C ALA A 56 -4.29 16.21 2.30
N ARG A 57 -2.96 16.19 2.37
CA ARG A 57 -2.14 17.36 2.75
C ARG A 57 -2.00 18.40 1.61
N GLN A 58 -2.18 18.00 0.35
CA GLN A 58 -2.15 18.92 -0.80
C GLN A 58 -3.47 19.70 -0.96
N LEU A 59 -4.61 19.11 -0.58
CA LEU A 59 -5.94 19.73 -0.64
C LEU A 59 -6.13 20.94 0.29
N THR A 60 -5.23 21.16 1.26
CA THR A 60 -5.25 22.36 2.12
C THR A 60 -4.44 23.53 1.56
N VAL A 61 -3.67 23.35 0.47
CA VAL A 61 -2.80 24.40 -0.08
C VAL A 61 -3.43 25.16 -1.26
N THR A 62 -4.51 24.65 -1.88
CA THR A 62 -5.17 25.27 -3.05
C THR A 62 -6.51 25.92 -2.71
N LYS A 63 -6.53 26.83 -1.74
CA LYS A 63 -7.65 27.77 -1.52
C LYS A 63 -7.17 29.13 -1.01
N ASN A 64 -6.18 29.79 -1.61
CA ASN A 64 -5.81 31.16 -1.22
C ASN A 64 -5.14 31.97 -2.35
N ASP A 65 -5.63 31.90 -3.58
CA ASP A 65 -5.23 32.88 -4.61
C ASP A 65 -6.44 33.31 -5.42
N THR A 66 -7.20 34.24 -4.84
CA THR A 66 -8.09 35.13 -5.61
C THR A 66 -7.54 36.54 -5.40
N PRO A 67 -6.83 37.15 -6.35
CA PRO A 67 -6.63 38.58 -6.32
C PRO A 67 -7.96 39.21 -6.76
N SER A 68 -8.74 39.69 -5.80
CA SER A 68 -9.82 40.65 -6.09
C SER A 68 -9.17 41.90 -6.67
N ALA A 69 -9.24 42.02 -7.99
CA ALA A 69 -9.09 43.28 -8.68
C ALA A 69 -10.27 44.17 -8.27
N LEU A 70 -9.98 45.31 -7.64
CA LEU A 70 -10.65 46.61 -7.77
C LEU A 70 -9.80 47.68 -7.08
#